data_AF-A0A0K0CTI2-F1
#
_entry.id   AF-A0A0K0CTI2-F1
#
_cell.length_a   1.000
_cell.length_b   1.000
_cell.length_c   1.000
_cell.angle_alpha   90.00
_cell.angle_beta   90.00
_cell.angle_gamma   90.00
#
_symmetry.space_group_name_H-M   'P 1'
#
loop_
_entity.id
_entity.type
_entity.pdbx_description
1 polymer ?
#
loop_
_entity_poly.entity_id
_entity_poly.type
_entity_poly.pdbx_seq_one_letter_code
_entity_poly.pdbx_strand_id
1 'polypeptide(L)'
;MKAACKLKNGVFHEEFPESRCRNHDNSLVNRPVGCFEDQKNNRILDGFSYVFKEDNSVEKCRSFCYRAGFIFYGLEFGRECFCGDSIVGESIHSSRCKEYLCKKHVMPKAVYRYDVDSEGNSEAPRILFLLQLNGRNERQVKRLLKALYSPYHYYYIHVDQRQPFLLSEMKAVAEMLPNVYLAPNRHSTIWGGASLLTMVQDAIQRSIVMPSFSEWDYLINLSESDFPVLTLHELEVQLKLNPHKSYLSSHGYNTARFIQKQGFDFVFVECENHMWRVAKRNEFPRNLRVDGGSDWVVLHRNFAEYSISDDELAVKLRTLFSSVILPVESFFHTVSTFFSNLLIEFQALVVAKSRVPFQVLSP
;
A
#
# COMPACT_ATOMS: atom_id res chain seq x y z
N MET A 1 -0.03 -18.44 9.79
CA MET A 1 0.75 -19.64 10.19
C MET A 1 1.28 -20.46 8.99
N LYS A 2 0.44 -20.95 8.06
CA LYS A 2 0.90 -21.78 6.92
C LYS A 2 1.95 -21.11 6.02
N ALA A 3 1.78 -19.83 5.67
CA ALA A 3 2.75 -19.09 4.84
C ALA A 3 4.11 -18.89 5.55
N ALA A 4 4.09 -18.53 6.83
CA ALA A 4 5.31 -18.39 7.63
C ALA A 4 6.05 -19.72 7.86
N CYS A 5 5.35 -20.84 8.02
CA CYS A 5 5.97 -22.17 8.08
C CYS A 5 6.61 -22.56 6.73
N LYS A 6 5.94 -22.27 5.59
CA LYS A 6 6.52 -22.47 4.26
C LYS A 6 7.76 -21.60 4.02
N LEU A 7 7.73 -20.34 4.46
CA LEU A 7 8.87 -19.40 4.40
C LEU A 7 10.04 -19.87 5.30
N LYS A 8 9.76 -20.29 6.54
CA LYS A 8 10.78 -20.80 7.48
C LYS A 8 11.47 -22.07 6.96
N ASN A 9 10.73 -22.94 6.28
CA ASN A 9 11.24 -24.21 5.79
C ASN A 9 11.88 -24.10 4.38
N GLY A 10 12.02 -22.89 3.81
CA GLY A 10 12.61 -22.70 2.48
C GLY A 10 11.76 -23.24 1.32
N VAL A 11 10.46 -23.50 1.54
CA VAL A 11 9.54 -24.06 0.53
C VAL A 11 8.69 -22.98 -0.14
N PHE A 12 9.04 -21.70 0.07
CA PHE A 12 8.35 -20.56 -0.52
C PHE A 12 9.23 -19.94 -1.60
N HIS A 13 9.16 -20.48 -2.81
CA HIS A 13 9.64 -19.85 -4.02
C HIS A 13 8.42 -19.33 -4.78
N GLU A 14 8.02 -18.09 -4.54
CA GLU A 14 7.00 -17.44 -5.36
C GLU A 14 7.69 -16.75 -6.53
N GLU A 15 7.63 -17.37 -7.71
CA GLU A 15 7.78 -16.64 -8.97
C GLU A 15 6.53 -15.80 -9.15
N PHE A 16 6.65 -14.48 -9.08
CA PHE A 16 5.55 -13.58 -9.40
C PHE A 16 5.44 -13.46 -10.93
N PRO A 17 4.22 -13.43 -11.50
CA PRO A 17 4.07 -13.15 -12.93
C PRO A 17 4.74 -11.81 -13.26
N GLU A 18 5.36 -11.73 -14.44
CA GLU A 18 6.00 -10.50 -14.89
C GLU A 18 5.00 -9.34 -14.92
N SER A 19 5.47 -8.15 -14.54
CA SER A 19 4.65 -6.95 -14.52
C SER A 19 4.05 -6.72 -15.92
N ARG A 20 2.72 -6.68 -16.02
CA ARG A 20 2.02 -6.34 -17.28
C ARG A 20 2.02 -4.84 -17.59
N CYS A 21 2.72 -4.03 -16.78
CA CYS A 21 2.89 -2.61 -17.03
C CYS A 21 3.64 -2.41 -18.36
N ARG A 22 3.13 -1.54 -19.24
CA ARG A 22 3.72 -1.22 -20.56
C ARG A 22 5.18 -0.76 -20.53
N ASN A 23 5.72 -0.44 -19.34
CA ASN A 23 7.08 0.01 -19.12
C ASN A 23 8.07 -1.15 -18.81
N HIS A 24 7.61 -2.40 -18.74
CA HIS A 24 8.45 -3.57 -18.42
C HIS A 24 8.89 -4.29 -19.71
N ASP A 25 9.89 -3.74 -20.39
CA ASP A 25 10.55 -4.44 -21.50
C ASP A 25 11.70 -5.30 -20.96
N ASN A 26 11.52 -6.62 -20.99
CA ASN A 26 12.53 -7.59 -20.52
C ASN A 26 13.87 -7.46 -21.26
N SER A 27 13.88 -6.90 -22.48
CA SER A 27 15.12 -6.67 -23.25
C SER A 27 16.01 -5.56 -22.68
N LEU A 28 15.49 -4.73 -21.77
CA LEU A 28 16.22 -3.64 -21.13
C LEU A 28 16.88 -4.07 -19.81
N VAL A 29 16.52 -5.22 -19.27
CA VAL A 29 17.06 -5.75 -18.02
C VAL A 29 18.57 -6.03 -18.19
N ASN A 30 19.40 -5.46 -17.31
CA ASN A 30 20.87 -5.50 -17.36
C ASN A 30 21.52 -4.79 -18.56
N ARG A 31 20.79 -3.97 -19.34
CA ARG A 31 21.38 -3.21 -20.43
C ARG A 31 22.25 -2.07 -19.88
N PRO A 32 23.58 -2.06 -20.11
CA PRO A 32 24.43 -0.97 -19.64
C PRO A 32 24.09 0.34 -20.35
N VAL A 33 24.02 1.45 -19.60
CA VAL A 33 23.56 2.76 -20.10
C VAL A 33 24.73 3.63 -20.57
N GLY A 34 25.94 3.35 -20.09
CA GLY A 34 27.18 4.07 -20.39
C GLY A 34 28.26 3.82 -19.35
N CYS A 35 29.43 4.42 -19.56
CA CYS A 35 30.55 4.43 -18.64
C CYS A 35 30.58 5.76 -17.92
N PHE A 36 30.58 5.77 -16.58
CA PHE A 36 30.55 6.98 -15.78
C PHE A 36 31.61 6.88 -14.69
N GLU A 37 32.31 7.97 -14.43
CA GLU A 37 33.28 8.06 -13.34
C GLU A 37 32.55 8.51 -12.07
N ASP A 38 32.34 7.58 -11.14
CA ASP A 38 31.65 7.86 -9.89
C ASP A 38 32.62 8.37 -8.81
N GLN A 39 32.20 9.39 -8.07
CA GLN A 39 32.96 9.97 -6.98
C GLN A 39 32.13 10.04 -5.71
N LYS A 40 32.74 9.72 -4.57
CA LYS A 40 32.07 9.68 -3.26
C LYS A 40 31.28 10.95 -2.92
N ASN A 41 31.78 12.12 -3.33
CA ASN A 41 31.16 13.42 -3.05
C ASN A 41 30.23 13.90 -4.18
N ASN A 42 30.16 13.18 -5.30
CA ASN A 42 29.35 13.52 -6.47
C ASN A 42 28.92 12.21 -7.16
N ARG A 43 27.98 11.50 -6.53
CA ARG A 43 27.51 10.19 -7.00
C ARG A 43 26.71 10.36 -8.29
N ILE A 44 26.98 9.48 -9.26
CA ILE A 44 26.30 9.43 -10.55
C ILE A 44 24.84 9.00 -10.38
N LEU A 45 24.60 8.13 -9.39
CA LEU A 45 23.28 7.69 -8.93
C LEU A 45 23.11 8.17 -7.47
N ASP A 46 22.43 9.30 -7.32
CA ASP A 46 22.24 9.99 -6.04
C ASP A 46 20.91 9.66 -5.35
N GLY A 47 20.06 8.87 -5.99
CA GLY A 47 18.73 8.51 -5.48
C GLY A 47 18.78 7.73 -4.18
N PHE A 48 19.50 6.60 -4.15
CA PHE A 48 19.70 5.77 -2.97
C PHE A 48 21.04 5.05 -2.96
N SER A 49 21.55 4.73 -1.77
CA SER A 49 22.64 3.77 -1.64
C SER A 49 22.40 2.76 -0.50
N TYR A 50 22.86 1.53 -0.71
CA TYR A 50 22.76 0.43 0.25
C TYR A 50 24.02 -0.44 0.22
N VAL A 51 24.50 -0.85 1.39
CA VAL A 51 25.67 -1.74 1.50
C VAL A 51 25.23 -3.10 2.04
N PHE A 52 25.29 -4.12 1.20
CA PHE A 52 25.07 -5.51 1.60
C PHE A 52 26.29 -6.03 2.37
N LYS A 53 26.07 -6.52 3.59
CA LYS A 53 27.16 -6.89 4.50
C LYS A 53 27.91 -8.16 4.07
N GLU A 54 27.20 -9.14 3.51
CA GLU A 54 27.75 -10.49 3.30
C GLU A 54 27.57 -11.00 1.87
N ASP A 55 26.40 -10.78 1.26
CA ASP A 55 26.05 -11.40 -0.02
C ASP A 55 25.41 -10.39 -0.97
N ASN A 56 26.18 -9.90 -1.94
CA ASN A 56 25.65 -9.07 -3.02
C ASN A 56 26.01 -9.66 -4.39
N SER A 57 25.16 -9.40 -5.37
CA SER A 57 25.42 -9.70 -6.78
C SER A 57 24.81 -8.61 -7.64
N VAL A 58 25.14 -8.62 -8.94
CA VAL A 58 24.53 -7.70 -9.91
C VAL A 58 23.01 -7.84 -9.89
N GLU A 59 22.48 -9.07 -9.84
CA GLU A 59 21.05 -9.37 -9.83
C GLU A 59 20.38 -8.91 -8.54
N LYS A 60 21.06 -9.09 -7.40
CA LYS A 60 20.53 -8.69 -6.08
C LYS A 60 20.47 -7.17 -5.96
N CYS A 61 21.52 -6.50 -6.42
CA CYS A 61 21.61 -5.04 -6.47
C CYS A 61 20.52 -4.44 -7.37
N ARG A 62 20.38 -4.99 -8.58
CA ARG A 62 19.33 -4.62 -9.52
C ARG A 62 17.95 -4.82 -8.92
N SER A 63 17.66 -6.00 -8.39
CA SER A 63 16.35 -6.31 -7.80
C SER A 63 16.03 -5.35 -6.66
N PHE A 64 17.02 -5.00 -5.84
CA PHE A 64 16.83 -4.04 -4.76
C PHE A 64 16.44 -2.65 -5.27
N CYS A 65 17.18 -2.10 -6.24
CA CYS A 65 16.84 -0.81 -6.85
C CYS A 65 15.50 -0.84 -7.57
N TYR A 66 15.21 -1.92 -8.30
CA TYR A 66 13.95 -2.12 -9.01
C TYR A 66 12.75 -2.21 -8.06
N ARG A 67 12.86 -2.98 -6.97
CA ARG A 67 11.84 -3.08 -5.90
C ARG A 67 11.50 -1.72 -5.31
N ALA A 68 12.50 -0.84 -5.22
CA ALA A 68 12.38 0.53 -4.74
C ALA A 68 11.90 1.52 -5.82
N GLY A 69 11.58 1.06 -7.04
CA GLY A 69 11.05 1.88 -8.11
C GLY A 69 12.08 2.64 -8.94
N PHE A 70 13.38 2.43 -8.72
CA PHE A 70 14.43 3.10 -9.48
C PHE A 70 14.66 2.45 -10.85
N ILE A 71 14.94 3.30 -11.85
CA ILE A 71 15.19 2.87 -13.23
C ILE A 71 16.64 2.40 -13.43
N PHE A 72 17.58 2.99 -12.70
CA PHE A 72 19.00 2.68 -12.78
C PHE A 72 19.53 2.09 -11.47
N TYR A 73 20.53 1.20 -11.61
CA TYR A 73 21.31 0.68 -10.50
C TYR A 73 22.80 0.68 -10.86
N GLY A 74 23.66 0.81 -9.86
CA GLY A 74 25.11 0.71 -9.95
C GLY A 74 25.64 -0.15 -8.81
N LEU A 75 26.61 -1.01 -9.11
CA LEU A 75 27.27 -1.88 -8.13
C LEU A 75 28.73 -1.43 -7.97
N GLU A 76 29.14 -1.09 -6.76
CA GLU A 76 30.54 -0.79 -6.44
C GLU A 76 31.08 -1.76 -5.38
N PHE A 77 32.38 -2.05 -5.47
CA PHE A 77 33.15 -2.84 -4.50
C PHE A 77 32.51 -4.20 -4.13
N GLY A 78 31.69 -4.76 -5.03
CA GLY A 78 30.99 -6.04 -4.85
C GLY A 78 29.97 -6.07 -3.71
N ARG A 79 29.68 -4.94 -3.05
CA ARG A 79 28.80 -4.88 -1.85
C ARG A 79 27.92 -3.63 -1.80
N GLU A 80 28.26 -2.58 -2.53
CA GLU A 80 27.57 -1.31 -2.50
C GLU A 80 26.65 -1.17 -3.70
N CYS A 81 25.39 -0.84 -3.46
CA CYS A 81 24.37 -0.62 -4.47
C CYS A 81 23.96 0.84 -4.46
N PHE A 82 23.95 1.45 -5.63
CA PHE A 82 23.48 2.80 -5.86
C PHE A 82 22.29 2.76 -6.81
N CYS A 83 21.23 3.51 -6.53
CA CYS A 83 20.01 3.53 -7.31
C CYS A 83 19.67 4.98 -7.72
N GLY A 84 19.06 5.17 -8.88
CA GLY A 84 18.62 6.50 -9.32
C GLY A 84 17.67 6.45 -10.50
N ASP A 85 16.95 7.55 -10.72
CA ASP A 85 16.01 7.71 -11.84
C ASP A 85 16.62 8.49 -13.01
N SER A 86 17.77 9.12 -12.77
CA SER A 86 18.59 9.82 -13.76
C SER A 86 20.06 9.51 -13.51
N ILE A 87 20.87 9.75 -14.53
CA ILE A 87 22.33 9.63 -14.45
C ILE A 87 22.88 11.04 -14.54
N VAL A 88 23.57 11.47 -13.49
CA VAL A 88 24.21 12.80 -13.43
C VAL A 88 25.66 12.65 -13.88
N GLY A 89 26.07 13.32 -14.96
CA GLY A 89 27.45 13.30 -15.45
C GLY A 89 27.60 12.86 -16.91
N GLU A 90 28.74 13.18 -17.50
CA GLU A 90 29.04 12.85 -18.88
C GLU A 90 29.58 11.43 -19.02
N SER A 91 29.18 10.74 -20.08
CA SER A 91 29.72 9.40 -20.35
C SER A 91 31.18 9.51 -20.76
N ILE A 92 32.07 8.84 -20.05
CA ILE A 92 33.48 8.77 -20.42
C ILE A 92 33.71 7.71 -21.51
N HIS A 93 34.90 7.75 -22.12
CA HIS A 93 35.22 6.86 -23.22
C HIS A 93 35.09 5.40 -22.78
N SER A 94 34.29 4.63 -23.51
CA SER A 94 33.94 3.25 -23.18
C SER A 94 35.14 2.36 -22.90
N SER A 95 36.34 2.63 -23.42
CA SER A 95 37.57 1.88 -23.11
C SER A 95 37.95 1.88 -21.62
N ARG A 96 37.54 2.90 -20.86
CA ARG A 96 37.66 2.92 -19.39
C ARG A 96 36.63 2.03 -18.69
N CYS A 97 35.56 1.63 -19.39
CA CYS A 97 34.62 0.59 -18.99
C CYS A 97 34.62 -0.63 -19.93
N LYS A 98 35.67 -0.86 -20.75
CA LYS A 98 35.74 -2.03 -21.66
C LYS A 98 36.23 -3.29 -20.93
N GLU A 99 35.71 -3.51 -19.74
CA GLU A 99 35.02 -4.77 -19.45
C GLU A 99 33.50 -4.48 -19.57
N TYR A 100 32.92 -4.90 -20.69
CA TYR A 100 31.48 -4.86 -21.04
C TYR A 100 30.91 -3.58 -21.70
N LEU A 101 30.23 -3.77 -22.84
CA LEU A 101 29.66 -2.73 -23.72
C LEU A 101 28.21 -3.05 -24.10
N CYS A 102 27.34 -2.03 -24.17
CA CYS A 102 26.76 -1.53 -25.44
C CYS A 102 25.83 -0.30 -25.25
N LYS A 103 25.53 0.39 -26.37
CA LYS A 103 24.99 1.78 -26.50
C LYS A 103 23.46 1.92 -26.70
N LYS A 104 23.04 3.19 -26.67
CA LYS A 104 21.74 3.86 -26.42
C LYS A 104 20.75 4.06 -27.62
N HIS A 105 19.55 4.45 -27.15
CA HIS A 105 18.24 4.90 -27.70
C HIS A 105 18.14 6.06 -28.71
N VAL A 106 16.89 6.27 -29.21
CA VAL A 106 16.16 7.57 -29.14
C VAL A 106 14.69 7.34 -28.72
N MET A 107 14.13 8.19 -27.84
CA MET A 107 12.71 8.24 -27.41
C MET A 107 12.22 9.71 -27.38
N PRO A 108 10.94 10.00 -27.70
CA PRO A 108 10.33 11.33 -27.56
C PRO A 108 9.64 11.56 -26.19
N LYS A 109 9.42 12.84 -25.87
CA LYS A 109 8.80 13.41 -24.64
C LYS A 109 7.27 13.30 -24.64
N ALA A 110 6.65 13.03 -23.48
CA ALA A 110 5.21 13.17 -23.28
C ALA A 110 4.86 14.56 -22.69
N VAL A 111 3.77 15.15 -23.18
CA VAL A 111 3.10 16.35 -22.66
C VAL A 111 1.69 15.93 -22.23
N TYR A 112 1.27 16.28 -21.02
CA TYR A 112 -0.11 16.11 -20.58
C TYR A 112 -1.01 17.15 -21.26
N ARG A 113 -2.09 16.69 -21.90
CA ARG A 113 -3.26 17.51 -22.26
C ARG A 113 -4.46 17.02 -21.43
N TYR A 114 -5.23 17.97 -20.91
CA TYR A 114 -6.58 17.75 -20.46
C TYR A 114 -7.52 17.95 -21.65
N ASP A 115 -8.35 16.96 -21.94
CA ASP A 115 -9.62 17.19 -22.62
C ASP A 115 -10.69 17.26 -21.52
N VAL A 116 -11.40 18.38 -21.48
CA VAL A 116 -12.61 18.54 -20.68
C VAL A 116 -13.75 18.13 -21.59
N ASP A 117 -14.29 16.94 -21.38
CA ASP A 117 -15.62 16.61 -21.90
C ASP A 117 -16.67 16.87 -20.83
N SER A 118 -17.61 17.72 -21.24
CA SER A 118 -18.86 18.06 -20.59
C SER A 118 -19.89 16.94 -20.73
N GLU A 119 -20.85 16.96 -19.79
CA GLU A 119 -22.12 16.22 -19.78
C GLU A 119 -22.07 14.75 -19.35
N GLY A 120 -22.40 14.54 -18.06
CA GLY A 120 -22.80 13.25 -17.53
C GLY A 120 -23.68 13.47 -16.30
N ASN A 121 -24.96 13.17 -16.42
CA ASN A 121 -25.94 13.18 -15.34
C ASN A 121 -25.68 11.97 -14.40
N SER A 122 -24.49 11.91 -13.78
CA SER A 122 -24.17 10.84 -12.83
C SER A 122 -24.70 11.22 -11.44
N GLU A 123 -25.40 10.30 -10.80
CA GLU A 123 -25.73 10.38 -9.38
C GLU A 123 -24.45 10.53 -8.54
N ALA A 124 -24.58 11.06 -7.32
CA ALA A 124 -23.45 11.19 -6.39
C ALA A 124 -22.89 9.80 -6.04
N PRO A 125 -21.57 9.64 -5.83
CA PRO A 125 -21.01 8.34 -5.50
C PRO A 125 -21.50 7.84 -4.13
N ARG A 126 -21.85 6.56 -4.02
CA ARG A 126 -22.19 5.92 -2.74
C ARG A 126 -20.93 5.50 -2.01
N ILE A 127 -20.80 5.92 -0.75
CA ILE A 127 -19.63 5.65 0.07
C ILE A 127 -19.92 4.52 1.05
N LEU A 128 -18.99 3.58 1.15
CA LEU A 128 -18.89 2.59 2.21
C LEU A 128 -17.85 3.07 3.24
N PHE A 129 -18.33 3.58 4.37
CA PHE A 129 -17.48 3.91 5.52
C PHE A 129 -17.18 2.64 6.31
N LEU A 130 -15.91 2.21 6.30
CA LEU A 130 -15.40 1.14 7.14
C LEU A 130 -14.89 1.75 8.47
N LEU A 131 -15.67 1.61 9.54
CA LEU A 131 -15.29 2.07 10.87
C LEU A 131 -14.55 0.94 11.62
N GLN A 132 -13.24 1.08 11.77
CA GLN A 132 -12.34 0.15 12.47
C GLN A 132 -12.16 0.57 13.94
N LEU A 133 -12.93 -0.02 14.84
CA LEU A 133 -13.06 0.42 16.22
C LEU A 133 -12.26 -0.43 17.22
N ASN A 134 -11.38 0.18 17.99
CA ASN A 134 -10.45 -0.48 18.91
C ASN A 134 -10.75 -0.29 20.40
N GLY A 135 -11.88 0.32 20.75
CA GLY A 135 -12.38 0.37 22.14
C GLY A 135 -12.07 1.64 22.92
N ARG A 136 -11.75 2.76 22.27
CA ARG A 136 -11.39 4.00 23.00
C ARG A 136 -12.58 4.70 23.64
N ASN A 137 -13.56 5.15 22.85
CA ASN A 137 -14.68 5.95 23.36
C ASN A 137 -15.92 5.86 22.45
N GLU A 138 -17.01 5.28 22.96
CA GLU A 138 -18.27 5.09 22.25
C GLU A 138 -18.97 6.41 21.90
N ARG A 139 -18.83 7.45 22.75
CA ARG A 139 -19.45 8.76 22.50
C ARG A 139 -18.80 9.46 21.32
N GLN A 140 -17.48 9.34 21.19
CA GLN A 140 -16.75 9.86 20.03
C GLN A 140 -17.15 9.12 18.75
N VAL A 141 -17.32 7.79 18.80
CA VAL A 141 -17.82 7.03 17.64
C VAL A 141 -19.22 7.50 17.25
N LYS A 142 -20.14 7.65 18.20
CA LYS A 142 -21.49 8.18 17.94
C LYS A 142 -21.44 9.62 17.38
N ARG A 143 -20.48 10.44 17.82
CA ARG A 143 -20.26 11.80 17.30
C ARG A 143 -19.74 11.77 15.86
N LEU A 144 -18.78 10.90 15.55
CA LEU A 144 -18.25 10.70 14.20
C LEU A 144 -19.36 10.22 13.26
N LEU A 145 -20.11 9.20 13.67
CA LEU A 145 -21.21 8.66 12.87
C LEU A 145 -22.25 9.74 12.59
N LYS A 146 -22.64 10.55 13.58
CA LYS A 146 -23.57 11.69 13.37
C LYS A 146 -23.06 12.71 12.34
N ALA A 147 -21.75 12.93 12.25
CA ALA A 147 -21.16 13.87 11.29
C ALA A 147 -21.11 13.29 9.86
N LEU A 148 -21.03 11.96 9.74
CA LEU A 148 -20.93 11.26 8.45
C LEU A 148 -22.25 10.69 7.96
N TYR A 149 -23.26 10.56 8.83
CA TYR A 149 -24.46 9.76 8.56
C TYR A 149 -25.35 10.38 7.48
N SER A 150 -25.66 9.56 6.49
CA SER A 150 -26.66 9.78 5.45
C SER A 150 -27.31 8.43 5.15
N PRO A 151 -28.64 8.36 4.95
CA PRO A 151 -29.31 7.12 4.53
C PRO A 151 -28.86 6.63 3.15
N TYR A 152 -28.19 7.48 2.37
CA TYR A 152 -27.67 7.17 1.02
C TYR A 152 -26.38 6.34 1.04
N HIS A 153 -25.60 6.42 2.12
CA HIS A 153 -24.31 5.74 2.25
C HIS A 153 -24.41 4.49 3.12
N TYR A 154 -23.31 3.76 3.21
CA TYR A 154 -23.20 2.50 3.93
C TYR A 154 -22.14 2.61 5.03
N TYR A 155 -22.42 2.05 6.20
CA TYR A 155 -21.52 2.09 7.35
C TYR A 155 -21.22 0.66 7.84
N TYR A 156 -20.04 0.14 7.51
CA TYR A 156 -19.58 -1.15 8.01
C TYR A 156 -18.74 -0.94 9.27
N ILE A 157 -19.24 -1.39 10.41
CA ILE A 157 -18.57 -1.22 11.70
C ILE A 157 -17.90 -2.52 12.10
N HIS A 158 -16.57 -2.51 12.21
CA HIS A 158 -15.83 -3.54 12.91
C HIS A 158 -15.50 -3.07 14.31
N VAL A 159 -15.76 -3.92 15.31
CA VAL A 159 -15.32 -3.70 16.69
C VAL A 159 -14.33 -4.79 17.04
N ASP A 160 -13.15 -4.40 17.51
CA ASP A 160 -12.10 -5.32 17.94
C ASP A 160 -12.68 -6.38 18.90
N GLN A 161 -12.26 -7.64 18.70
CA GLN A 161 -12.77 -8.79 19.45
C GLN A 161 -12.67 -8.59 20.97
N ARG A 162 -11.65 -7.86 21.43
CA ARG A 162 -11.33 -7.59 22.84
C ARG A 162 -12.25 -6.53 23.49
N GLN A 163 -13.15 -5.92 22.72
CA GLN A 163 -13.95 -4.77 23.16
C GLN A 163 -15.46 -5.08 23.23
N PRO A 164 -15.90 -5.91 24.21
CA PRO A 164 -17.30 -6.33 24.32
C PRO A 164 -18.26 -5.17 24.67
N PHE A 165 -17.79 -4.20 25.46
CA PHE A 165 -18.61 -3.03 25.82
C PHE A 165 -18.93 -2.18 24.57
N LEU A 166 -17.91 -1.78 23.81
CA LEU A 166 -18.12 -1.02 22.58
C LEU A 166 -18.95 -1.79 21.57
N LEU A 167 -18.82 -3.11 21.51
CA LEU A 167 -19.67 -3.96 20.67
C LEU A 167 -21.15 -3.82 21.05
N SER A 168 -21.48 -3.88 22.33
CA SER A 168 -22.86 -3.71 22.82
C SER A 168 -23.43 -2.35 22.41
N GLU A 169 -22.62 -1.29 22.54
CA GLU A 169 -23.02 0.06 22.15
C GLU A 169 -23.25 0.18 20.64
N MET A 170 -22.41 -0.44 19.82
CA MET A 170 -22.57 -0.40 18.35
C MET A 170 -23.69 -1.31 17.85
N LYS A 171 -24.04 -2.38 18.58
CA LYS A 171 -25.25 -3.18 18.30
C LYS A 171 -26.51 -2.33 18.42
N ALA A 172 -26.65 -1.59 19.52
CA ALA A 172 -27.78 -0.69 19.71
C ALA A 172 -27.88 0.36 18.58
N VAL A 173 -26.75 0.85 18.08
CA VAL A 173 -26.71 1.76 16.92
C VAL A 173 -27.18 1.08 15.64
N ALA A 174 -26.69 -0.13 15.35
CA ALA A 174 -27.06 -0.88 14.15
C ALA A 174 -28.54 -1.30 14.13
N GLU A 175 -29.14 -1.57 15.30
CA GLU A 175 -30.57 -1.85 15.43
C GLU A 175 -31.45 -0.64 15.06
N MET A 176 -30.94 0.57 15.21
CA MET A 176 -31.66 1.81 14.91
C MET A 176 -31.49 2.28 13.46
N LEU A 177 -30.43 1.86 12.76
CA LEU A 177 -30.02 2.43 11.47
C LEU A 177 -29.84 1.33 10.42
N PRO A 178 -30.73 1.21 9.42
CA PRO A 178 -30.78 0.06 8.52
C PRO A 178 -29.59 -0.06 7.56
N ASN A 179 -28.85 1.03 7.34
CA ASN A 179 -27.63 1.10 6.52
C ASN A 179 -26.34 1.04 7.37
N VAL A 180 -26.46 0.66 8.64
CA VAL A 180 -25.31 0.37 9.51
C VAL A 180 -25.22 -1.14 9.73
N TYR A 181 -24.10 -1.73 9.30
CA TYR A 181 -23.85 -3.15 9.43
C TYR A 181 -22.69 -3.40 10.39
N LEU A 182 -22.92 -4.24 11.40
CA LEU A 182 -21.89 -4.64 12.35
C LEU A 182 -21.21 -5.94 11.88
N ALA A 183 -19.87 -5.91 11.77
CA ALA A 183 -19.07 -7.04 11.36
C ALA A 183 -19.30 -8.24 12.31
N PRO A 184 -19.75 -9.41 11.80
CA PRO A 184 -19.97 -10.57 12.65
C PRO A 184 -18.67 -11.28 13.01
N ASN A 185 -17.69 -11.28 12.10
CA ASN A 185 -16.33 -11.72 12.39
C ASN A 185 -15.57 -10.55 13.02
N ARG A 186 -15.20 -10.69 14.29
CA ARG A 186 -14.38 -9.71 15.00
C ARG A 186 -12.95 -10.22 15.07
N HIS A 187 -12.04 -9.37 14.62
CA HIS A 187 -10.60 -9.63 14.61
C HIS A 187 -9.96 -8.88 15.79
N SER A 188 -8.91 -9.43 16.38
CA SER A 188 -8.07 -8.71 17.35
C SER A 188 -7.04 -7.88 16.60
N THR A 189 -7.44 -6.70 16.12
CA THR A 189 -6.62 -5.78 15.32
C THR A 189 -5.57 -5.09 16.19
N ILE A 190 -4.54 -5.84 16.56
CA ILE A 190 -3.40 -5.31 17.32
C ILE A 190 -2.59 -4.34 16.46
N TRP A 191 -1.87 -3.44 17.12
CA TRP A 191 -0.98 -2.51 16.41
C TRP A 191 0.09 -3.29 15.63
N GLY A 192 0.21 -3.01 14.32
CA GLY A 192 1.11 -3.71 13.41
C GLY A 192 0.65 -5.10 12.94
N GLY A 193 -0.50 -5.59 13.43
CA GLY A 193 -1.01 -6.93 13.14
C GLY A 193 -1.42 -7.14 11.68
N ALA A 194 -1.24 -8.37 11.20
CA ALA A 194 -1.77 -8.83 9.92
C ALA A 194 -3.31 -8.92 9.91
N SER A 195 -3.91 -9.11 11.09
CA SER A 195 -5.36 -9.13 11.29
C SER A 195 -6.06 -7.86 10.83
N LEU A 196 -5.37 -6.70 10.82
CA LEU A 196 -5.93 -5.46 10.29
C LEU A 196 -6.20 -5.56 8.78
N LEU A 197 -5.25 -6.10 8.00
CA LEU A 197 -5.46 -6.30 6.57
C LEU A 197 -6.56 -7.34 6.31
N THR A 198 -6.57 -8.44 7.07
CA THR A 198 -7.63 -9.46 6.97
C THR A 198 -9.01 -8.86 7.28
N MET A 199 -9.11 -7.98 8.28
CA MET A 199 -10.35 -7.28 8.62
C MET A 199 -10.85 -6.40 7.46
N VAL A 200 -9.97 -5.63 6.83
CA VAL A 200 -10.35 -4.79 5.67
C VAL A 200 -10.81 -5.66 4.50
N GLN A 201 -10.11 -6.76 4.22
CA GLN A 201 -10.47 -7.70 3.16
C GLN A 201 -11.81 -8.41 3.42
N ASP A 202 -12.07 -8.82 4.67
CA ASP A 202 -13.35 -9.38 5.08
C ASP A 202 -14.49 -8.36 4.89
N ALA A 203 -14.25 -7.08 5.21
CA ALA A 203 -15.24 -6.02 5.03
C ALA A 203 -15.57 -5.80 3.55
N ILE A 204 -14.56 -5.78 2.67
CA ILE A 204 -14.74 -5.69 1.21
C ILE A 204 -15.54 -6.90 0.72
N GLN A 205 -15.10 -8.12 1.04
CA GLN A 205 -15.74 -9.35 0.58
C GLN A 205 -17.22 -9.42 0.99
N ARG A 206 -17.52 -9.05 2.23
CA ARG A 206 -18.88 -9.08 2.77
C ARG A 206 -19.77 -8.01 2.15
N SER A 207 -19.24 -6.79 1.95
CA SER A 207 -20.04 -5.70 1.38
C SER A 207 -20.44 -5.99 -0.07
N ILE A 208 -19.59 -6.67 -0.84
CA ILE A 208 -19.90 -7.05 -2.23
C ILE A 208 -20.97 -8.14 -2.30
N VAL A 209 -20.92 -9.12 -1.39
CA VAL A 209 -21.83 -10.29 -1.41
C VAL A 209 -23.20 -9.98 -0.82
N MET A 210 -23.31 -8.96 0.04
CA MET A 210 -24.55 -8.61 0.73
C MET A 210 -25.42 -7.69 -0.14
N PRO A 211 -26.56 -8.14 -0.70
CA PRO A 211 -27.32 -7.33 -1.67
C PRO A 211 -27.80 -5.98 -1.13
N SER A 212 -28.09 -5.90 0.17
CA SER A 212 -28.49 -4.64 0.84
C SER A 212 -27.35 -3.65 1.04
N PHE A 213 -26.11 -4.05 0.75
CA PHE A 213 -24.89 -3.29 1.02
C PHE A 213 -23.91 -3.30 -0.16
N SER A 214 -24.34 -3.79 -1.32
CA SER A 214 -23.48 -4.08 -2.47
C SER A 214 -23.55 -3.02 -3.56
N GLU A 215 -24.01 -1.81 -3.28
CA GLU A 215 -24.14 -0.73 -4.29
C GLU A 215 -23.30 0.50 -3.93
N TRP A 216 -22.16 0.30 -3.25
CA TRP A 216 -21.19 1.37 -3.01
C TRP A 216 -20.20 1.50 -4.18
N ASP A 217 -19.61 2.70 -4.33
CA ASP A 217 -18.61 3.04 -5.34
C ASP A 217 -17.22 3.22 -4.74
N TYR A 218 -17.14 3.74 -3.50
CA TYR A 218 -15.89 3.99 -2.78
C TYR A 218 -15.93 3.43 -1.37
N LEU A 219 -14.83 2.80 -0.93
CA LEU A 219 -14.60 2.42 0.46
C LEU A 219 -13.66 3.44 1.11
N ILE A 220 -14.01 3.94 2.29
CA ILE A 220 -13.16 4.82 3.12
C ILE A 220 -13.01 4.18 4.50
N ASN A 221 -11.78 3.87 4.92
CA ASN A 221 -11.55 3.39 6.29
C ASN A 221 -11.32 4.55 7.28
N LEU A 222 -11.90 4.44 8.47
CA LEU A 222 -11.81 5.42 9.56
C LEU A 222 -11.74 4.70 10.91
N SER A 223 -10.98 5.22 11.87
CA SER A 223 -11.05 4.80 13.28
C SER A 223 -11.93 5.72 14.10
N GLU A 224 -12.17 5.35 15.35
CA GLU A 224 -12.84 6.20 16.33
C GLU A 224 -12.12 7.53 16.65
N SER A 225 -10.87 7.72 16.19
CA SER A 225 -10.08 8.94 16.48
C SER A 225 -10.07 9.94 15.33
N ASP A 226 -10.72 9.58 14.23
CA ASP A 226 -10.85 10.38 13.03
C ASP A 226 -12.05 11.33 13.11
N PHE A 227 -11.99 12.44 12.38
CA PHE A 227 -13.09 13.37 12.26
C PHE A 227 -13.06 14.07 10.89
N PRO A 228 -14.21 14.24 10.22
CA PRO A 228 -14.25 14.91 8.92
C PRO A 228 -13.87 16.39 9.05
N VAL A 229 -13.08 16.87 8.10
CA VAL A 229 -12.75 18.30 7.91
C VAL A 229 -13.50 18.92 6.73
N LEU A 230 -14.15 18.08 5.93
CA LEU A 230 -15.06 18.44 4.85
C LEU A 230 -16.47 18.02 5.24
N THR A 231 -17.46 18.73 4.73
CA THR A 231 -18.84 18.24 4.75
C THR A 231 -18.97 17.00 3.88
N LEU A 232 -19.99 16.18 4.14
CA LEU A 232 -20.27 15.00 3.33
C LEU A 232 -20.49 15.35 1.86
N HIS A 233 -21.18 16.46 1.59
CA HIS A 233 -21.42 16.94 0.24
C HIS A 233 -20.13 17.34 -0.49
N GLU A 234 -19.21 18.04 0.18
CA GLU A 234 -17.91 18.38 -0.41
C GLU A 234 -17.10 17.11 -0.74
N LEU A 235 -17.14 16.09 0.12
CA LEU A 235 -16.50 14.80 -0.15
C LEU A 235 -17.09 14.11 -1.39
N GLU A 236 -18.42 14.05 -1.51
CA GLU A 236 -19.10 13.50 -2.69
C GLU A 236 -18.67 14.21 -3.97
N VAL A 237 -18.58 15.55 -3.94
CA VAL A 237 -18.11 16.35 -5.08
C VAL A 237 -16.67 15.99 -5.45
N GLN A 238 -15.76 15.86 -4.49
CA GLN A 238 -14.36 15.51 -4.78
C GLN A 238 -14.22 14.13 -5.42
N LEU A 239 -14.98 13.14 -4.94
CA LEU A 239 -15.00 11.80 -5.51
C LEU A 239 -15.61 11.79 -6.92
N LYS A 240 -16.69 12.55 -7.13
CA LYS A 240 -17.34 12.69 -8.43
C LYS A 240 -16.45 13.33 -9.48
N LEU A 241 -15.60 14.30 -9.09
CA LEU A 241 -14.65 14.96 -10.01
C LEU A 241 -13.54 14.02 -10.51
N ASN A 242 -13.30 12.89 -9.84
CA ASN A 242 -12.24 11.95 -10.17
C ASN A 242 -12.78 10.51 -10.16
N PRO A 243 -13.70 10.20 -11.08
CA PRO A 243 -14.37 8.91 -11.10
C PRO A 243 -13.36 7.79 -11.32
N HIS A 244 -13.65 6.63 -10.72
CA HIS A 244 -12.86 5.41 -10.83
C HIS A 244 -11.45 5.47 -10.22
N LYS A 245 -11.06 6.55 -9.56
CA LYS A 245 -9.72 6.67 -8.96
C LYS A 245 -9.68 6.16 -7.53
N SER A 246 -8.60 5.46 -7.16
CA SER A 246 -8.29 5.18 -5.76
C SER A 246 -7.21 6.14 -5.27
N TYR A 247 -7.21 6.37 -3.97
CA TYR A 247 -6.46 7.43 -3.33
C TYR A 247 -5.66 6.86 -2.18
N LEU A 248 -4.35 6.82 -2.43
CA LEU A 248 -3.35 6.27 -1.54
C LEU A 248 -2.30 7.35 -1.34
N SER A 249 -1.92 7.60 -0.10
CA SER A 249 -0.83 8.51 0.22
C SER A 249 0.44 7.68 0.42
N SER A 250 1.37 7.76 -0.53
CA SER A 250 2.69 7.13 -0.43
C SER A 250 3.61 7.93 0.49
N HIS A 251 4.67 7.30 1.00
CA HIS A 251 5.55 7.84 2.03
C HIS A 251 6.29 9.14 1.66
N GLY A 252 6.36 9.51 0.38
CA GLY A 252 6.92 10.78 -0.10
C GLY A 252 8.44 10.94 -0.03
N TYR A 253 9.16 9.98 0.58
CA TYR A 253 10.62 9.88 0.54
C TYR A 253 11.09 8.65 -0.24
N ASN A 254 12.38 8.28 -0.15
CA ASN A 254 12.94 7.14 -0.87
C ASN A 254 12.32 5.77 -0.47
N THR A 255 11.77 5.04 -1.44
CA THR A 255 11.11 3.73 -1.26
C THR A 255 12.02 2.63 -0.71
N ALA A 256 13.31 2.62 -1.07
CA ALA A 256 14.25 1.66 -0.53
C ALA A 256 14.42 1.82 0.99
N ARG A 257 14.43 3.08 1.46
CA ARG A 257 14.44 3.40 2.90
C ARG A 257 13.13 2.99 3.57
N PHE A 258 11.99 3.14 2.89
CA PHE A 258 10.70 2.66 3.39
C PHE A 258 10.71 1.13 3.58
N ILE A 259 11.10 0.37 2.56
CA ILE A 259 11.20 -1.10 2.61
C ILE A 259 12.07 -1.56 3.78
N GLN A 260 13.23 -0.91 3.99
CA GLN A 260 14.13 -1.22 5.10
C GLN A 260 13.49 -0.94 6.47
N LYS A 261 12.86 0.23 6.63
CA LYS A 261 12.24 0.64 7.90
C LYS A 261 11.00 -0.19 8.25
N GLN A 262 10.23 -0.60 7.25
CA GLN A 262 9.02 -1.41 7.41
C GLN A 262 9.32 -2.90 7.60
N GLY A 263 10.60 -3.30 7.57
CA GLY A 263 11.00 -4.65 7.95
C GLY A 263 10.63 -5.73 6.93
N PHE A 264 10.50 -5.40 5.65
CA PHE A 264 10.23 -6.38 4.58
C PHE A 264 11.27 -7.50 4.47
N ASP A 265 12.49 -7.24 4.97
CA ASP A 265 13.58 -8.22 5.09
C ASP A 265 13.32 -9.27 6.18
N PHE A 266 12.22 -9.18 6.92
CA PHE A 266 11.86 -10.12 7.97
C PHE A 266 10.52 -10.81 7.69
N VAL A 267 10.35 -11.96 8.34
CA VAL A 267 9.10 -12.72 8.36
C VAL A 267 8.44 -12.48 9.71
N PHE A 268 7.20 -12.02 9.69
CA PHE A 268 6.39 -11.83 10.88
C PHE A 268 5.26 -12.85 10.96
N VAL A 269 4.87 -13.18 12.19
CA VAL A 269 3.72 -14.04 12.48
C VAL A 269 2.90 -13.40 13.58
N GLU A 270 1.62 -13.17 13.31
CA GLU A 270 0.66 -12.82 14.34
C GLU A 270 0.20 -14.08 15.10
N CYS A 271 0.40 -14.09 16.41
CA CYS A 271 -0.08 -15.12 17.30
C CYS A 271 -0.21 -14.56 18.72
N GLU A 272 -1.21 -15.01 19.49
CA GLU A 272 -1.41 -14.58 20.89
C GLU A 272 -1.53 -13.06 21.07
N ASN A 273 -2.17 -12.37 20.11
CA ASN A 273 -2.25 -10.90 20.08
C ASN A 273 -0.88 -10.21 20.09
N HIS A 274 0.12 -10.85 19.47
CA HIS A 274 1.46 -10.29 19.31
C HIS A 274 2.01 -10.55 17.90
N MET A 275 2.80 -9.60 17.40
CA MET A 275 3.51 -9.74 16.12
C MET A 275 4.95 -10.21 16.36
N TRP A 276 5.18 -11.49 16.14
CA TRP A 276 6.48 -12.13 16.32
C TRP A 276 7.34 -11.98 15.07
N ARG A 277 8.52 -11.37 15.21
CA ARG A 277 9.57 -11.43 14.18
C ARG A 277 10.29 -12.77 14.27
N VAL A 278 10.00 -13.70 13.36
CA VAL A 278 10.43 -15.10 13.49
C VAL A 278 11.69 -15.46 12.71
N ALA A 279 11.99 -14.73 11.63
CA ALA A 279 13.17 -14.98 10.79
C ALA A 279 13.54 -13.75 9.95
N LYS A 280 14.78 -13.71 9.47
CA LYS A 280 15.14 -12.90 8.29
C LYS A 280 14.66 -13.64 7.04
N ARG A 281 14.15 -12.90 6.06
CA ARG A 281 13.71 -13.44 4.79
C ARG A 281 14.92 -13.60 3.88
N ASN A 282 15.16 -14.84 3.43
CA ASN A 282 16.30 -15.15 2.57
C ASN A 282 16.09 -14.64 1.14
N GLU A 283 14.87 -14.76 0.62
CA GLU A 283 14.49 -14.26 -0.70
C GLU A 283 13.17 -13.46 -0.61
N PHE A 284 13.17 -12.27 -1.20
CA PHE A 284 11.95 -11.50 -1.45
C PHE A 284 11.71 -11.50 -2.97
N PRO A 285 10.45 -11.50 -3.44
CA PRO A 285 10.12 -11.49 -4.87
C PRO A 285 10.89 -10.43 -5.66
N ARG A 286 11.66 -10.89 -6.66
CA ARG A 286 12.62 -10.03 -7.38
C ARG A 286 11.94 -9.04 -8.33
N ASN A 287 10.79 -9.41 -8.87
CA ASN A 287 9.99 -8.66 -9.85
C ASN A 287 8.81 -7.92 -9.22
N LEU A 288 8.81 -7.76 -7.89
CA LEU A 288 7.75 -7.09 -7.17
C LEU A 288 8.14 -5.64 -6.85
N ARG A 289 7.55 -4.66 -7.52
CA ARG A 289 7.61 -3.27 -7.08
C ARG A 289 6.80 -3.14 -5.79
N VAL A 290 7.43 -2.59 -4.75
CA VAL A 290 6.76 -2.32 -3.47
C VAL A 290 6.57 -0.81 -3.36
N ASP A 291 5.41 -0.40 -2.89
CA ASP A 291 5.17 0.96 -2.44
C ASP A 291 4.40 0.92 -1.12
N GLY A 292 4.32 2.05 -0.44
CA GLY A 292 3.55 2.18 0.79
C GLY A 292 3.53 3.58 1.37
N GLY A 293 2.80 3.76 2.46
CA GLY A 293 2.62 5.02 3.15
C GLY A 293 1.49 4.90 4.17
N SER A 294 0.46 5.73 4.01
CA SER A 294 -0.68 5.77 4.92
C SER A 294 -1.54 4.51 4.86
N ASP A 295 -1.91 3.96 6.02
CA ASP A 295 -2.93 2.91 6.17
C ASP A 295 -4.37 3.43 6.09
N TRP A 296 -4.55 4.75 5.98
CA TRP A 296 -5.81 5.42 5.62
C TRP A 296 -5.92 5.50 4.11
N VAL A 297 -6.91 4.83 3.56
CA VAL A 297 -7.09 4.61 2.13
C VAL A 297 -8.51 4.94 1.71
N VAL A 298 -8.65 5.47 0.48
CA VAL A 298 -9.94 5.53 -0.21
C VAL A 298 -9.84 4.69 -1.46
N LEU A 299 -10.60 3.60 -1.51
CA LEU A 299 -10.52 2.60 -2.56
C LEU A 299 -11.77 2.69 -3.45
N HIS A 300 -11.58 2.89 -4.75
CA HIS A 300 -12.66 2.66 -5.70
C HIS A 300 -13.00 1.17 -5.73
N ARG A 301 -14.28 0.84 -5.90
CA ARG A 301 -14.79 -0.52 -5.80
C ARG A 301 -14.06 -1.54 -6.67
N ASN A 302 -13.87 -1.25 -7.96
CA ASN A 302 -13.18 -2.20 -8.86
C ASN A 302 -11.78 -2.56 -8.35
N PHE A 303 -11.08 -1.60 -7.72
CA PHE A 303 -9.75 -1.84 -7.16
C PHE A 303 -9.83 -2.67 -5.86
N ALA A 304 -10.79 -2.36 -4.99
CA ALA A 304 -11.05 -3.13 -3.78
C ALA A 304 -11.43 -4.59 -4.11
N GLU A 305 -12.32 -4.82 -5.08
CA GLU A 305 -12.72 -6.14 -5.57
C GLU A 305 -11.53 -6.92 -6.13
N TYR A 306 -10.72 -6.27 -6.98
CA TYR A 306 -9.50 -6.88 -7.51
C TYR A 306 -8.55 -7.34 -6.39
N SER A 307 -8.38 -6.53 -5.34
CA SER A 307 -7.46 -6.82 -4.22
C SER A 307 -7.79 -8.11 -3.46
N ILE A 308 -9.06 -8.54 -3.49
CA ILE A 308 -9.54 -9.78 -2.86
C ILE A 308 -9.89 -10.88 -3.86
N SER A 309 -9.80 -10.61 -5.16
CA SER A 309 -10.14 -11.57 -6.22
C SER A 309 -9.21 -12.79 -6.26
N ASP A 310 -9.62 -13.82 -7.00
CA ASP A 310 -8.83 -15.02 -7.27
C ASP A 310 -7.76 -14.81 -8.37
N ASP A 311 -7.54 -13.57 -8.81
CA ASP A 311 -6.40 -13.25 -9.69
C ASP A 311 -5.08 -13.67 -9.04
N GLU A 312 -4.21 -14.28 -9.84
CA GLU A 312 -2.98 -14.90 -9.36
C GLU A 312 -2.08 -13.92 -8.60
N LEU A 313 -1.97 -12.67 -9.08
CA LEU A 313 -1.17 -11.64 -8.43
C LEU A 313 -1.80 -11.23 -7.10
N ALA A 314 -3.12 -11.02 -7.08
CA ALA A 314 -3.84 -10.66 -5.85
C ALA A 314 -3.68 -11.76 -4.79
N VAL A 315 -3.82 -13.04 -5.15
CA VAL A 315 -3.62 -14.19 -4.24
C VAL A 315 -2.18 -14.25 -3.71
N LYS A 316 -1.17 -14.09 -4.57
CA LYS A 316 0.25 -14.08 -4.16
C LYS A 316 0.56 -12.91 -3.23
N LEU A 317 0.05 -11.72 -3.53
CA LEU A 317 0.21 -10.55 -2.65
C LEU A 317 -0.47 -10.75 -1.30
N ARG A 318 -1.71 -11.26 -1.25
CA ARG A 318 -2.37 -11.58 0.04
C ARG A 318 -1.55 -12.60 0.85
N THR A 319 -0.97 -13.59 0.17
CA THR A 319 -0.12 -14.60 0.80
C THR A 319 1.16 -13.99 1.36
N LEU A 320 1.86 -13.17 0.58
CA LEU A 320 3.08 -12.47 0.98
C LEU A 320 2.83 -11.56 2.19
N PHE A 321 1.81 -10.69 2.10
CA PHE A 321 1.49 -9.70 3.11
C PHE A 321 0.92 -10.29 4.41
N SER A 322 0.51 -11.58 4.41
CA SER A 322 0.23 -12.32 5.65
C SER A 322 1.44 -12.49 6.57
N SER A 323 2.64 -12.20 6.07
CA SER A 323 3.91 -12.30 6.79
C SER A 323 4.67 -10.97 6.93
N VAL A 324 4.02 -9.87 6.57
CA VAL A 324 4.56 -8.50 6.62
C VAL A 324 3.92 -7.77 7.81
N ILE A 325 4.72 -7.00 8.56
CA ILE A 325 4.22 -6.14 9.63
C ILE A 325 3.61 -4.86 9.04
N LEU A 326 2.61 -4.27 9.71
CA LEU A 326 1.89 -3.08 9.21
C LEU A 326 1.40 -3.26 7.75
N PRO A 327 0.75 -4.38 7.39
CA PRO A 327 0.57 -4.72 5.98
C PRO A 327 -0.38 -3.78 5.23
N VAL A 328 -1.31 -3.10 5.90
CA VAL A 328 -2.21 -2.11 5.25
C VAL A 328 -1.45 -0.89 4.74
N GLU A 329 -0.32 -0.52 5.38
CA GLU A 329 0.52 0.61 4.94
C GLU A 329 1.17 0.37 3.57
N SER A 330 1.16 -0.84 3.02
CA SER A 330 1.86 -1.15 1.78
C SER A 330 1.15 -2.14 0.86
N PHE A 331 0.17 -2.91 1.34
CA PHE A 331 -0.56 -3.88 0.52
C PHE A 331 -1.28 -3.19 -0.63
N PHE A 332 -2.15 -2.21 -0.34
CA PHE A 332 -2.93 -1.54 -1.38
C PHE A 332 -2.05 -0.73 -2.33
N HIS A 333 -1.01 -0.06 -1.83
CA HIS A 333 -0.03 0.66 -2.67
C HIS A 333 0.73 -0.31 -3.58
N THR A 334 1.14 -1.45 -3.05
CA THR A 334 1.85 -2.48 -3.83
C THR A 334 0.93 -3.06 -4.91
N VAL A 335 -0.31 -3.44 -4.58
CA VAL A 335 -1.31 -3.91 -5.55
C VAL A 335 -1.53 -2.85 -6.64
N SER A 336 -1.61 -1.57 -6.26
CA SER A 336 -1.88 -0.50 -7.21
C SER A 336 -0.74 -0.25 -8.21
N THR A 337 0.51 -0.59 -7.88
CA THR A 337 1.63 -0.51 -8.83
C THR A 337 1.47 -1.44 -10.05
N PHE A 338 0.59 -2.44 -9.96
CA PHE A 338 0.26 -3.38 -11.04
C PHE A 338 -1.10 -3.08 -11.69
N PHE A 339 -1.80 -2.03 -11.23
CA PHE A 339 -3.12 -1.64 -11.71
C PHE A 339 -3.05 -0.28 -12.43
N SER A 340 -2.62 -0.30 -13.69
CA SER A 340 -2.06 0.84 -14.43
C SER A 340 -2.99 2.03 -14.72
N ASN A 341 -4.29 1.99 -14.39
CA ASN A 341 -5.25 3.02 -14.85
C ASN A 341 -5.97 3.82 -13.75
N LEU A 342 -5.75 3.58 -12.45
CA LEU A 342 -6.66 4.10 -11.40
C LEU A 342 -6.04 4.99 -10.31
N LEU A 343 -4.77 5.40 -10.38
CA LEU A 343 -4.17 6.20 -9.30
C LEU A 343 -4.12 7.70 -9.60
N ILE A 344 -4.42 8.49 -8.57
CA ILE A 344 -3.99 9.88 -8.41
C ILE A 344 -3.15 9.91 -7.13
N GLU A 345 -1.92 10.42 -7.20
CA GLU A 345 -1.15 10.78 -6.00
C GLU A 345 -1.86 11.94 -5.29
N PHE A 346 -2.31 11.70 -4.06
CA PHE A 346 -3.11 12.68 -3.32
C PHE A 346 -2.24 13.83 -2.79
N GLN A 347 -2.60 15.06 -3.16
CA GLN A 347 -2.35 16.24 -2.33
C GLN A 347 -3.57 16.45 -1.42
N ALA A 348 -3.46 15.96 -0.18
CA ALA A 348 -4.33 16.25 0.98
C ALA A 348 -5.86 15.93 0.91
N LEU A 349 -6.27 14.74 1.37
CA LEU A 349 -7.51 14.56 2.14
C LEU A 349 -7.08 14.32 3.58
N VAL A 350 -6.86 15.40 4.32
CA VAL A 350 -6.38 15.32 5.71
C VAL A 350 -7.56 14.94 6.59
N VAL A 351 -7.63 13.68 7.00
CA VAL A 351 -8.45 13.29 8.15
C VAL A 351 -7.71 13.77 9.39
N ALA A 352 -8.28 14.74 10.11
CA ALA A 352 -7.67 15.29 11.30
C ALA A 352 -7.67 14.25 12.42
N LYS A 353 -6.51 13.63 12.70
CA LYS A 353 -6.32 12.82 13.90
C LYS A 353 -6.27 13.74 15.12
N SER A 354 -7.27 13.65 15.99
CA SER A 354 -7.18 14.26 17.32
C SER A 354 -6.10 13.55 18.14
N ARG A 355 -5.02 14.26 18.51
CA ARG A 355 -4.05 13.77 19.49
C ARG A 355 -4.70 13.82 20.87
N VAL A 356 -5.22 12.70 21.35
CA VAL A 356 -5.40 12.50 22.80
C VAL A 356 -4.04 12.08 23.36
N PRO A 357 -3.43 12.84 24.28
CA PRO A 357 -2.16 12.46 24.88
C PRO A 357 -2.37 11.20 25.73
N PHE A 358 -1.61 10.15 25.43
CA PHE A 358 -1.40 9.04 26.35
C PHE A 358 -0.62 9.57 27.55
N GLN A 359 -1.32 9.84 28.66
CA GLN A 359 -0.66 9.88 29.97
C GLN A 359 -0.32 8.44 30.35
N VAL A 360 0.98 8.14 30.38
CA VAL A 360 1.50 6.99 31.09
C VAL A 360 1.28 7.28 32.58
N LEU A 361 0.20 6.73 33.14
CA LEU A 361 0.08 6.57 34.58
C LEU A 361 0.87 5.31 34.96
N SER A 362 2.11 5.51 35.39
CA SER A 362 2.80 4.59 36.28
C SER A 362 2.37 4.89 37.73
N PRO A 363 2.37 3.89 38.63
CA PRO A 363 1.79 3.98 39.98
C PRO A 363 2.38 5.08 40.87
#